data_AF-A0A183L7R6-F1
#
_entry.id   AF-A0A183L7R6-F1
#
_cell.length_a   1.000
_cell.length_b   1.000
_cell.length_c   1.000
_cell.angle_alpha   90.00
_cell.angle_beta   90.00
_cell.angle_gamma   90.00
#
_symmetry.space_group_name_H-M   'P 1'
#
loop_
_entity.id
_entity.type
_entity.pdbx_description
1 polymer ?
#
loop_
_entity_poly.entity_id
_entity_poly.type
_entity_poly.pdbx_seq_one_letter_code
_entity_poly.pdbx_strand_id
1 'polypeptide(L)'
;MIGGIRFTFNPLKPIGTRILIEEVTIQNEPINMKHNYRLCITDYLYNGNDGYQLFPKCTLLLDNEKCPILIILIQNYFRTIQVS
;
A
#
# COMPACT_ATOMS: atom_id res chain seq x y z
N MET A 1 8.42 1.39 -3.87
CA MET A 1 7.41 1.17 -4.94
C MET A 1 6.12 0.74 -4.26
N ILE A 2 4.96 1.20 -4.73
CA ILE A 2 3.65 0.78 -4.22
C ILE A 2 2.96 0.01 -5.34
N GLY A 3 2.45 -1.19 -5.05
CA GLY A 3 1.78 -2.03 -6.03
C GLY A 3 0.32 -1.61 -6.23
N GLY A 4 -0.17 -1.72 -7.47
CA GLY A 4 -1.60 -1.51 -7.79
C GLY A 4 -2.10 -0.07 -7.78
N ILE A 5 -1.26 0.91 -7.42
CA ILE A 5 -1.57 2.35 -7.48
C ILE A 5 -0.54 3.09 -8.33
N ARG A 6 -0.99 4.05 -9.14
CA ARG A 6 -0.14 4.97 -9.90
C ARG A 6 -0.60 6.39 -9.59
N PHE A 7 0.36 7.30 -9.43
CA PHE A 7 0.09 8.70 -9.14
C PHE A 7 1.24 9.57 -9.63
N THR A 8 0.96 10.86 -9.82
CA THR A 8 1.98 11.87 -10.12
C THR A 8 2.27 12.71 -8.90
N PHE A 9 3.57 12.93 -8.65
CA PHE A 9 4.07 13.75 -7.56
C PHE A 9 4.69 15.04 -8.09
N ASN A 10 4.18 16.20 -7.63
CA ASN A 10 4.71 17.51 -7.96
C ASN A 10 5.44 18.10 -6.73
N PRO A 11 6.79 18.19 -6.71
CA PRO A 11 7.55 18.71 -5.58
C PRO A 11 7.37 20.21 -5.35
N LEU A 12 6.94 20.96 -6.37
CA LEU A 12 6.75 22.41 -6.29
C LEU A 12 5.43 22.78 -5.59
N LYS A 13 4.49 21.84 -5.45
CA LYS A 13 3.24 22.09 -4.71
C LYS A 13 3.47 22.09 -3.19
N PRO A 14 2.67 22.84 -2.43
CA PRO A 14 2.72 22.85 -0.97
C PRO A 14 2.61 21.45 -0.36
N ILE A 15 3.17 21.28 0.84
CA ILE A 15 3.03 20.05 1.62
C ILE A 15 1.53 19.70 1.75
N GLY A 16 1.20 18.42 1.57
CA GLY A 16 -0.18 17.93 1.58
C GLY A 16 -0.92 17.99 0.24
N THR A 17 -0.39 18.70 -0.76
CA THR A 17 -1.03 18.83 -2.10
C THR A 17 -0.11 18.40 -3.26
N ARG A 18 0.94 17.64 -2.95
CA ARG A 18 1.94 17.19 -3.94
C ARG A 18 1.47 16.05 -4.82
N ILE A 19 0.39 15.37 -4.46
CA ILE A 19 -0.22 14.32 -5.28
C ILE A 19 -1.31 14.95 -6.14
N LEU A 20 -1.22 14.77 -7.47
CA LEU A 20 -2.28 15.18 -8.40
C LEU A 20 -3.39 14.14 -8.39
N ILE A 21 -4.47 14.41 -7.65
CA ILE A 21 -5.53 13.42 -7.37
C ILE A 21 -6.24 12.95 -8.65
N GLU A 22 -6.36 13.85 -9.62
CA GLU A 22 -6.92 13.64 -10.94
C GLU A 22 -6.13 12.64 -11.80
N GLU A 23 -4.85 12.39 -11.46
CA GLU A 23 -3.97 11.43 -12.13
C GLU A 23 -3.79 10.13 -11.32
N VAL A 24 -4.43 10.01 -10.16
CA VAL A 24 -4.33 8.80 -9.32
C VAL A 24 -5.22 7.71 -9.90
N THR A 25 -4.60 6.56 -10.19
CA THR A 25 -5.29 5.34 -10.63
C THR A 25 -4.98 4.16 -9.73
N ILE A 26 -5.97 3.30 -9.49
CA ILE A 26 -5.84 2.03 -8.79
C ILE A 26 -6.29 0.94 -9.76
N GLN A 27 -5.41 -0.02 -10.06
CA GLN A 27 -5.66 -1.06 -11.07
C GLN A 27 -6.08 -0.48 -12.44
N ASN A 28 -5.46 0.63 -12.83
CA ASN A 28 -5.72 1.39 -14.07
C ASN A 28 -7.06 2.15 -14.11
N GLU A 29 -7.85 2.13 -13.05
CA GLU A 29 -9.09 2.91 -12.93
C GLU A 29 -8.88 4.17 -12.06
N PRO A 30 -9.53 5.31 -12.36
CA PRO A 30 -9.47 6.49 -11.51
C PRO A 30 -9.86 6.21 -10.05
N ILE A 31 -9.16 6.84 -9.10
CA ILE A 31 -9.45 6.63 -7.68
C ILE A 31 -10.88 7.05 -7.32
N ASN A 32 -11.58 6.21 -6.57
CA ASN A 32 -12.88 6.52 -6.01
C ASN A 32 -12.73 6.84 -4.53
N MET A 33 -12.79 8.13 -4.18
CA MET A 33 -12.62 8.62 -2.80
C MET A 33 -13.71 8.14 -1.82
N LYS A 34 -14.82 7.60 -2.31
CA LYS A 34 -15.90 7.02 -1.49
C LYS A 34 -15.75 5.51 -1.28
N HIS A 35 -14.78 4.87 -1.95
CA HIS A 35 -14.57 3.44 -1.88
C HIS A 35 -13.58 3.05 -0.78
N ASN A 36 -13.82 1.92 -0.12
CA ASN A 36 -12.90 1.36 0.87
C ASN A 36 -11.92 0.42 0.18
N TYR A 37 -10.63 0.77 0.21
CA TYR A 37 -9.56 -0.06 -0.36
C TYR A 37 -8.89 -0.91 0.73
N ARG A 38 -8.42 -2.09 0.32
CA ARG A 38 -7.60 -2.96 1.17
C ARG A 38 -6.14 -2.82 0.75
N LEU A 39 -5.25 -2.70 1.73
CA LEU A 39 -3.82 -2.52 1.54
C LEU A 39 -3.06 -3.60 2.33
N CYS A 40 -1.93 -4.05 1.78
CA CYS A 40 -0.96 -4.85 2.51
C CYS A 40 0.25 -3.97 2.83
N ILE A 41 0.58 -3.84 4.12
CA ILE A 41 1.72 -3.08 4.63
C ILE A 41 2.48 -3.92 5.65
N THR A 42 3.71 -3.51 5.96
CA THR A 42 4.45 -4.08 7.08
C THR A 42 3.85 -3.66 8.41
N ASP A 43 4.02 -4.48 9.43
CA ASP A 43 3.63 -4.18 10.81
C ASP A 43 4.26 -2.86 11.31
N TYR A 44 5.50 -2.59 10.88
CA TYR A 44 6.21 -1.34 11.17
C TYR A 44 5.41 -0.10 10.74
N LEU A 45 4.88 -0.07 9.51
CA LEU A 45 4.06 1.05 9.04
C LEU A 45 2.68 1.07 9.72
N TYR A 46 2.09 -0.10 9.98
CA TYR A 46 0.81 -0.19 10.68
C TYR A 46 0.87 0.41 12.09
N ASN A 47 2.01 0.29 12.78
CA ASN A 47 2.26 0.91 14.08
C ASN A 47 2.47 2.44 14.03
N GLY A 48 2.37 3.06 12.86
CA GLY A 48 2.44 4.52 12.70
C GLY A 48 3.86 5.09 12.61
N ASN A 49 4.86 4.24 12.43
CA ASN A 49 6.24 4.66 12.22
C ASN A 49 6.39 5.42 10.88
N ASP A 50 7.52 6.12 10.69
CA ASP A 50 7.82 6.98 9.51
C ASP A 50 6.76 8.07 9.21
N GLY A 51 5.97 8.45 10.23
CA GLY A 51 4.92 9.46 10.09
C GLY A 51 3.61 8.92 9.53
N TYR A 52 3.45 7.61 9.36
CA TYR A 52 2.22 6.98 8.85
C TYR A 52 1.16 6.76 9.95
N GLN A 53 0.91 7.78 10.76
CA GLN A 53 0.01 7.75 11.93
C GLN A 53 -1.48 7.49 11.59
N LEU A 54 -1.82 7.47 10.30
CA LEU A 54 -3.16 7.12 9.83
C LEU A 54 -3.44 5.62 9.95
N PHE A 55 -2.44 4.76 9.69
CA PHE A 55 -2.67 3.31 9.60
C PHE A 55 -3.13 2.62 10.89
N PRO A 56 -2.66 3.00 12.10
CA PRO A 56 -3.20 2.44 13.35
C PRO A 56 -4.71 2.68 13.55
N LYS A 57 -5.30 3.62 12.80
CA LYS A 57 -6.74 3.97 12.87
C LYS A 57 -7.59 3.17 11.87
N CYS A 58 -6.97 2.42 10.96
CA CYS A 58 -7.66 1.61 9.97
C CYS A 58 -8.05 0.24 10.55
N THR A 59 -9.10 -0.39 9.99
CA THR A 59 -9.49 -1.74 10.38
C THR A 59 -8.43 -2.76 9.97
N LEU A 60 -7.88 -3.49 10.94
CA LEU A 60 -6.97 -4.60 10.69
C LEU A 60 -7.77 -5.82 10.22
N LEU A 61 -7.57 -6.23 8.96
CA LEU A 61 -8.25 -7.39 8.38
C LEU A 61 -7.49 -8.70 8.63
N LEU A 62 -6.16 -8.63 8.70
CA LEU A 62 -5.27 -9.75 8.95
C LEU A 62 -4.06 -9.25 9.75
N ASP A 63 -3.80 -9.89 10.89
CA ASP A 63 -2.66 -9.57 11.75
C ASP A 63 -1.36 -10.21 11.25
N ASN A 64 -0.25 -9.77 11.82
CA ASN A 64 1.09 -10.25 11.47
C ASN A 64 1.33 -11.70 11.91
N GLU A 65 0.66 -12.19 12.96
CA GLU A 65 0.78 -13.56 13.47
C GLU A 65 0.22 -14.59 12.47
N LYS A 66 -0.78 -14.18 11.69
CA LYS A 66 -1.40 -14.98 10.61
C LYS A 66 -0.72 -14.80 9.25
N CYS A 67 0.33 -13.98 9.16
CA CYS A 67 1.04 -13.72 7.91
C CYS A 67 2.44 -14.35 7.92
N PRO A 68 2.92 -14.89 6.79
CA PRO A 68 4.32 -15.27 6.67
C PRO A 68 5.20 -14.02 6.75
N ILE A 69 6.37 -14.15 7.40
CA ILE A 69 7.40 -13.11 7.34
C ILE A 69 7.84 -12.86 5.88
N LEU A 70 8.28 -11.64 5.58
CA LEU A 70 8.59 -11.18 4.23
C LEU A 70 9.51 -12.14 3.44
N ILE A 71 10.53 -12.69 4.09
CA ILE A 71 11.46 -13.62 3.43
C ILE A 71 10.76 -14.92 2.98
N ILE A 72 9.86 -15.47 3.81
CA ILE A 72 9.09 -16.66 3.47
C ILE A 72 8.09 -16.33 2.36
N LEU A 73 7.45 -15.16 2.43
CA LEU A 73 6.52 -14.69 1.40
C LEU A 73 7.21 -14.61 0.02
N ILE A 74 8.41 -14.02 -0.04
CA ILE A 74 9.20 -13.90 -1.28
C ILE A 74 9.61 -15.29 -1.80
N GLN A 75 10.09 -16.18 -0.92
CA GLN A 75 10.43 -17.55 -1.30
C GLN A 75 9.24 -18.30 -1.88
N ASN A 76 8.07 -18.19 -1.24
CA ASN A 76 6.84 -18.83 -1.70
C ASN A 76 6.37 -18.24 -3.03
N TYR A 77 6.46 -16.92 -3.21
CA TYR A 77 6.15 -16.27 -4.49
C TYR A 77 7.00 -16.86 -5.62
N PHE A 78 8.33 -16.90 -5.47
CA PHE A 78 9.21 -17.46 -6.49
C PHE A 78 8.98 -18.94 -6.75
N ARG A 79 8.75 -19.76 -5.70
CA ARG A 79 8.38 -21.17 -5.86
C ARG A 79 7.08 -21.34 -6.64
N THR A 80 6.11 -20.46 -6.42
CA THR A 80 4.78 -20.56 -7.05
C THR A 80 4.85 -20.19 -8.54
N ILE A 81 5.60 -19.13 -8.89
CA ILE A 81 5.73 -18.70 -10.29
C ILE A 81 6.72 -19.55 -11.09
N GLN A 82 7.65 -20.26 -10.44
CA GLN A 82 8.58 -21.20 -11.09
C GLN A 82 7.93 -22.53 -11.46
N VAL A 83 6.69 -22.79 -11.03
CA VAL A 83 5.86 -23.85 -11.60
C VAL A 83 5.16 -23.27 -12.83
N SER A 84 5.88 -23.23 -13.95
CA SER A 84 5.38 -23.00 -15.31
C SER A 84 6.27 -23.79 -16.27
#